data_AF-A0A9R1U2T3-F1
#
_entry.id   AF-A0A9R1U2T3-F1
#
_cell.length_a   1.000
_cell.length_b   1.000
_cell.length_c   1.000
_cell.angle_alpha   90.00
_cell.angle_beta   90.00
_cell.angle_gamma   90.00
#
_symmetry.space_group_name_H-M   'P 1'
#
loop_
_entity.id
_entity.type
_entity.pdbx_description
1 polymer ?
#
loop_
_entity_poly.entity_id
_entity_poly.type
_entity_poly.pdbx_seq_one_letter_code
_entity_poly.pdbx_strand_id
1 'polypeptide(L)'
;MPKHKKEEKEDKEAEKPLVAKTIVDVQRLKLMKLMKNPEKPVMLPERPKSKTTPSVPEFVRNVMGSSAGAGSGEFHVYRHLRRKEYARQKFIQEKSKKELLDEEYQKKLEENKKKAEELTAKKRAKRLKKKQKLKHQKRQKTSKTDDNEKNESSSDEGEPEESDEEKECPSRKDEEEQRNGENGKNSISKSTDKLSHTTGQNKLTNNSQTPD
;
A
#
# COMPACT_ATOMS: atom_id res chain seq x y z
N MET A 1 65.80 -19.33 28.51
CA MET A 1 64.93 -18.87 27.41
C MET A 1 63.50 -18.75 27.92
N PRO A 2 62.82 -17.63 27.64
CA PRO A 2 61.68 -17.15 28.42
C PRO A 2 60.37 -17.83 28.01
N LYS A 3 59.48 -17.96 28.99
CA LYS A 3 58.13 -18.53 28.91
C LYS A 3 57.24 -17.64 28.00
N HIS A 4 56.67 -18.21 26.95
CA HIS A 4 55.58 -17.57 26.21
C HIS A 4 54.25 -18.27 26.49
N LYS A 5 53.50 -17.57 27.37
CA LYS A 5 52.05 -17.41 27.49
C LYS A 5 51.16 -18.54 26.96
N LYS A 6 50.54 -19.23 27.92
CA LYS A 6 49.22 -19.84 27.79
C LYS A 6 48.27 -18.80 27.18
N GLU A 7 47.75 -19.06 25.99
CA GLU A 7 46.50 -18.44 25.56
C GLU A 7 45.38 -19.15 26.32
N GLU A 8 44.74 -18.38 27.19
CA GLU A 8 43.60 -18.77 28.00
C GLU A 8 42.50 -19.24 27.05
N LYS A 9 42.15 -20.53 27.15
CA LYS A 9 40.86 -20.99 26.67
C LYS A 9 39.83 -20.30 27.56
N GLU A 10 39.31 -19.18 27.09
CA GLU A 10 38.08 -18.61 27.65
C GLU A 10 37.03 -19.72 27.64
N ASP A 11 36.70 -20.17 28.83
CA ASP A 11 35.61 -21.08 29.09
C ASP A 11 34.36 -20.47 28.46
N LYS A 12 33.99 -20.98 27.28
CA LYS A 12 32.67 -20.74 26.72
C LYS A 12 31.69 -21.49 27.63
N GLU A 13 31.35 -20.85 28.75
CA GLU A 13 30.22 -21.22 29.58
C GLU A 13 29.06 -21.49 28.62
N ALA A 14 28.63 -22.75 28.58
CA ALA A 14 27.49 -23.16 27.80
C ALA A 14 26.27 -22.51 28.45
N GLU A 15 25.95 -21.28 28.02
CA GLU A 15 24.78 -20.53 28.47
C GLU A 15 23.56 -21.44 28.31
N LYS A 16 22.94 -21.75 29.44
CA LYS A 16 21.73 -22.57 29.51
C LYS A 16 20.68 -21.96 28.57
N PRO A 17 19.87 -22.78 27.87
CA PRO A 17 18.88 -22.24 26.94
C PRO A 17 17.87 -21.37 27.69
N LEU A 18 18.00 -20.04 27.53
CA LEU A 18 17.05 -19.08 28.08
C LEU A 18 15.79 -19.08 27.21
N VAL A 19 14.69 -19.60 27.75
CA VAL A 19 13.37 -19.50 27.16
C VAL A 19 12.81 -18.11 27.45
N ALA A 20 12.61 -17.30 26.41
CA ALA A 20 12.01 -15.98 26.54
C ALA A 20 10.54 -16.10 26.98
N LYS A 21 10.14 -15.34 28.01
CA LYS A 21 8.75 -15.29 28.50
C LYS A 21 8.06 -14.00 28.07
N THR A 22 8.81 -12.90 27.98
CA THR A 22 8.31 -11.58 27.60
C THR A 22 8.91 -11.11 26.26
N ILE A 23 8.23 -10.19 25.56
CA ILE A 23 8.73 -9.58 24.30
C ILE A 23 10.12 -8.93 24.52
N VAL A 24 10.32 -8.31 25.69
CA VAL A 24 11.59 -7.72 26.11
C VAL A 24 12.69 -8.78 26.18
N ASP A 25 12.40 -9.98 26.66
CA ASP A 25 13.38 -11.08 26.70
C ASP A 25 13.78 -11.52 25.29
N VAL A 26 12.82 -11.59 24.35
CA VAL A 26 13.12 -11.90 22.95
C VAL A 26 14.04 -10.85 22.33
N GLN A 27 13.80 -9.57 22.62
CA GLN A 27 14.66 -8.47 22.17
C GLN A 27 16.05 -8.55 22.82
N ARG A 28 16.10 -8.81 24.14
CA ARG A 28 17.36 -8.98 24.88
C ARG A 28 18.20 -10.12 24.30
N LEU A 29 17.61 -11.28 24.00
CA LEU A 29 18.30 -12.40 23.37
C LEU A 29 18.83 -12.05 21.97
N LYS A 30 18.04 -11.34 21.16
CA LYS A 30 18.50 -10.85 19.84
C LYS A 30 19.64 -9.86 19.97
N LEU A 31 19.58 -8.96 20.95
CA LEU A 31 20.61 -7.97 21.24
C LEU A 31 21.91 -8.65 21.70
N MET A 32 21.84 -9.58 22.66
CA MET A 32 23.01 -10.34 23.12
C MET A 32 23.66 -11.12 21.96
N LYS A 33 22.86 -11.70 21.07
CA LYS A 33 23.36 -12.37 19.85
C LYS A 33 24.06 -11.40 18.89
N LEU A 34 23.58 -10.17 18.77
CA LEU A 34 24.18 -9.14 17.92
C LEU A 34 25.48 -8.59 18.52
N MET A 35 25.47 -8.32 19.83
CA MET A 35 26.61 -7.80 20.59
C MET A 35 27.74 -8.82 20.77
N LYS A 36 27.45 -10.12 20.63
CA LYS A 36 28.48 -11.18 20.64
C LYS A 36 29.53 -11.01 19.54
N ASN A 37 29.18 -10.38 18.41
CA ASN A 37 30.12 -10.11 17.31
C ASN A 37 29.85 -8.70 16.72
N PRO A 38 30.38 -7.64 17.34
CA PRO A 38 30.08 -6.27 16.93
C PRO A 38 30.71 -5.90 15.56
N GLU A 39 31.84 -6.52 15.20
CA GLU A 39 32.54 -6.28 13.93
C GLU A 39 31.81 -6.87 12.71
N LYS A 40 30.83 -7.76 12.91
CA LYS A 40 30.12 -8.39 11.80
C LYS A 40 29.02 -7.44 11.29
N PRO A 41 29.07 -6.97 10.03
CA PRO A 41 28.03 -6.11 9.49
C PRO A 41 26.67 -6.84 9.48
N VAL A 42 25.64 -6.13 9.92
CA VAL A 42 24.27 -6.66 9.98
C VAL A 42 23.63 -6.54 8.60
N MET A 43 23.27 -7.68 8.00
CA MET A 43 22.54 -7.70 6.74
C MET A 43 21.04 -7.50 7.01
N LEU A 44 20.54 -6.29 6.74
CA LEU A 44 19.10 -6.06 6.77
C LEU A 44 18.45 -6.70 5.54
N PRO A 45 17.31 -7.40 5.69
CA PRO A 45 16.59 -7.93 4.55
C PRO A 45 16.05 -6.78 3.69
N GLU A 46 16.33 -6.82 2.40
CA GLU A 46 15.73 -5.92 1.42
C GLU A 46 14.21 -6.19 1.33
N ARG A 47 13.43 -5.16 0.98
CA ARG A 47 11.98 -5.30 0.74
C ARG A 47 11.74 -6.46 -0.26
N PRO A 48 10.77 -7.36 -0.01
CA PRO A 48 10.46 -8.42 -0.94
C PRO A 48 10.07 -7.83 -2.31
N LYS A 49 10.70 -8.33 -3.37
CA LYS A 49 10.38 -7.94 -4.74
C LYS A 49 8.96 -8.38 -5.07
N SER A 50 8.25 -7.57 -5.85
CA SER A 50 6.94 -7.96 -6.36
C SER A 50 7.06 -9.24 -7.19
N LYS A 51 6.08 -10.13 -7.07
CA LYS A 51 6.04 -11.34 -7.90
C LYS A 51 5.93 -10.91 -9.35
N THR A 52 6.79 -11.43 -10.23
CA THR A 52 6.74 -11.17 -11.67
C THR A 52 6.42 -12.45 -12.42
N THR A 53 5.77 -12.33 -13.58
CA THR A 53 5.62 -13.46 -14.48
C THR A 53 6.96 -13.76 -15.14
N PRO A 54 7.36 -15.04 -15.26
CA PRO A 54 8.62 -15.39 -15.91
C PRO A 54 8.60 -14.92 -17.38
N SER A 55 9.73 -14.38 -17.85
CA SER A 55 9.88 -13.98 -19.25
C SER A 55 9.80 -15.22 -20.16
N VAL A 56 9.18 -15.05 -21.33
CA VAL A 56 9.11 -16.10 -22.33
C VAL A 56 10.46 -16.16 -23.06
N PRO A 57 11.10 -17.33 -23.22
CA PRO A 57 12.32 -17.46 -24.00
C PRO A 57 12.10 -17.05 -25.46
N GLU A 58 13.05 -16.34 -26.04
CA GLU A 58 12.98 -15.85 -27.42
C GLU A 58 12.99 -17.00 -28.44
N PHE A 59 13.89 -17.97 -28.27
CA PHE A 59 14.03 -19.11 -29.17
C PHE A 59 13.77 -20.43 -28.47
N VAL A 60 12.84 -21.21 -29.03
CA VAL A 60 12.63 -22.61 -28.67
C VAL A 60 13.44 -23.46 -29.65
N ARG A 61 14.47 -24.16 -29.15
CA ARG A 61 15.38 -24.95 -29.99
C ARG A 61 14.82 -26.32 -30.39
N ASN A 62 13.87 -26.85 -29.62
CA ASN A 62 13.41 -28.23 -29.74
C ASN A 62 12.01 -28.31 -30.38
N VAL A 63 11.79 -27.53 -31.44
CA VAL A 63 10.51 -27.52 -32.16
C VAL A 63 10.53 -28.65 -33.18
N MET A 64 9.62 -29.62 -33.00
CA MET A 64 9.40 -30.68 -33.97
C MET A 64 8.60 -30.13 -35.17
N GLY A 65 8.80 -30.69 -36.38
CA GLY A 65 8.18 -30.18 -37.60
C GLY A 65 6.64 -30.14 -37.53
N SER A 66 6.01 -29.21 -38.24
CA SER A 66 4.57 -28.93 -38.14
C SER A 66 3.66 -30.10 -38.54
N SER A 67 4.15 -31.02 -39.38
CA SER A 67 3.43 -32.23 -39.80
C SER A 67 3.76 -33.46 -38.97
N ALA A 68 4.63 -33.34 -37.96
CA ALA A 68 4.97 -34.46 -37.10
C ALA A 68 3.81 -34.79 -36.14
N GLY A 69 3.62 -36.08 -35.84
CA GLY A 69 2.58 -36.53 -34.92
C GLY A 69 2.84 -36.13 -33.46
N ALA A 70 1.83 -36.31 -32.61
CA ALA A 70 1.96 -36.04 -31.18
C ALA A 70 2.97 -37.00 -30.51
N GLY A 71 4.06 -36.45 -29.98
CA GLY A 71 5.05 -37.19 -29.20
C GLY A 71 4.60 -37.47 -27.76
N SER A 72 5.25 -38.42 -27.09
CA SER A 72 4.95 -38.79 -25.69
C SER A 72 5.19 -37.65 -24.69
N GLY A 73 6.09 -36.72 -25.00
CA GLY A 73 6.41 -35.55 -24.16
C GLY A 73 5.48 -34.35 -24.35
N GLU A 74 4.69 -34.31 -25.43
CA GLU A 74 3.91 -33.13 -25.84
C GLU A 74 2.83 -32.77 -24.81
N PHE A 75 2.24 -33.80 -24.18
CA PHE A 75 1.27 -33.59 -23.09
C PHE A 75 1.87 -32.79 -21.93
N HIS A 76 3.10 -33.10 -21.53
CA HIS A 76 3.75 -32.39 -20.44
C HIS A 76 4.13 -30.97 -20.84
N VAL A 77 4.56 -30.75 -22.09
CA VAL A 77 4.83 -29.42 -22.63
C VAL A 77 3.58 -28.54 -22.54
N TYR A 78 2.44 -29.00 -23.08
CA TYR A 78 1.16 -28.28 -23.00
C TYR A 78 0.74 -28.01 -21.55
N ARG A 79 0.85 -29.02 -20.66
CA ARG A 79 0.51 -28.88 -19.24
C ARG A 79 1.33 -27.79 -18.56
N HIS A 80 2.64 -27.72 -18.83
CA HIS A 80 3.51 -26.68 -18.28
C HIS A 80 3.20 -25.30 -18.88
N LEU A 81 2.99 -25.23 -20.19
CA LEU A 81 2.64 -23.99 -20.89
C LEU A 81 1.31 -23.42 -20.39
N ARG A 82 0.28 -24.25 -20.26
CA ARG A 82 -1.04 -23.85 -19.75
C ARG A 82 -0.98 -23.32 -18.33
N ARG A 83 -0.19 -23.96 -17.44
CA ARG A 83 0.01 -23.43 -16.08
C ARG A 83 0.72 -22.09 -16.08
N LYS A 84 1.76 -21.93 -16.90
CA LYS A 84 2.47 -20.64 -17.05
C LYS A 84 1.52 -19.56 -17.55
N GLU A 85 0.71 -19.87 -18.55
CA GLU A 85 -0.24 -18.91 -19.12
C GLU A 85 -1.36 -18.55 -18.14
N TYR A 86 -1.92 -19.52 -17.40
CA TYR A 86 -2.92 -19.23 -16.37
C TYR A 86 -2.36 -18.41 -15.21
N ALA A 87 -1.14 -18.71 -14.78
CA ALA A 87 -0.45 -17.89 -13.79
C ALA A 87 -0.22 -16.46 -14.31
N ARG A 88 0.15 -16.30 -15.59
CA ARG A 88 0.34 -15.01 -16.25
C ARG A 88 -0.96 -14.20 -16.34
N GLN A 89 -2.04 -14.82 -16.82
CA GLN A 89 -3.35 -14.20 -16.92
C GLN A 89 -3.89 -13.78 -15.55
N LYS A 90 -3.79 -14.67 -14.56
CA LYS A 90 -4.19 -14.38 -13.17
C LYS A 90 -3.40 -13.20 -12.61
N PHE A 91 -2.08 -13.17 -12.82
CA PHE A 91 -1.23 -12.07 -12.38
C PHE A 91 -1.64 -10.73 -13.02
N ILE A 92 -1.90 -10.71 -14.33
CA ILE A 92 -2.35 -9.49 -15.03
C ILE A 92 -3.68 -9.00 -14.47
N GLN A 93 -4.64 -9.91 -14.27
CA GLN A 93 -5.96 -9.56 -13.72
C GLN A 93 -5.89 -9.07 -12.27
N GLU A 94 -5.05 -9.69 -11.43
CA GLU A 94 -4.85 -9.25 -10.05
C GLU A 94 -4.15 -7.90 -9.98
N LYS A 95 -3.14 -7.69 -10.83
CA LYS A 95 -2.42 -6.41 -10.92
C LYS A 95 -3.34 -5.29 -11.39
N SER A 96 -4.11 -5.50 -12.45
CA SER A 96 -5.04 -4.47 -12.96
C SER A 96 -6.12 -4.11 -11.93
N LYS A 97 -6.70 -5.12 -11.25
CA LYS A 97 -7.66 -4.87 -10.17
C LYS A 97 -7.05 -4.06 -9.04
N LYS A 98 -5.83 -4.39 -8.63
CA LYS A 98 -5.13 -3.66 -7.58
C LYS A 98 -4.85 -2.21 -7.98
N GLU A 99 -4.37 -1.99 -9.20
CA GLU A 99 -4.08 -0.65 -9.72
C GLU A 99 -5.34 0.23 -9.76
N LEU A 100 -6.48 -0.30 -10.23
CA LEU A 100 -7.75 0.41 -10.22
C LEU A 100 -8.19 0.81 -8.80
N LEU A 101 -8.10 -0.12 -7.84
CA LEU A 101 -8.45 0.16 -6.44
C LEU A 101 -7.51 1.19 -5.80
N ASP A 102 -6.21 1.11 -6.09
CA ASP A 102 -5.21 2.05 -5.59
C ASP A 102 -5.45 3.45 -6.17
N GLU A 103 -5.77 3.57 -7.46
CA GLU A 103 -6.13 4.83 -8.12
C GLU A 103 -7.40 5.45 -7.54
N GLU A 104 -8.46 4.66 -7.35
CA GLU A 104 -9.70 5.13 -6.73
C GLU A 104 -9.47 5.62 -5.30
N TYR A 105 -8.63 4.92 -4.55
CA TYR A 105 -8.28 5.30 -3.18
C TYR A 105 -7.50 6.62 -3.16
N GLN A 106 -6.51 6.77 -4.05
CA GLN A 106 -5.72 8.01 -4.17
C GLN A 106 -6.61 9.19 -4.56
N LYS A 107 -7.50 9.03 -5.54
CA LYS A 107 -8.47 10.06 -5.93
C LYS A 107 -9.34 10.49 -4.75
N LYS A 108 -9.90 9.53 -3.99
CA LYS A 108 -10.70 9.82 -2.78
C LYS A 108 -9.89 10.58 -1.72
N LEU A 109 -8.63 10.21 -1.50
CA LEU A 109 -7.76 10.92 -0.57
C LEU A 109 -7.49 12.36 -1.01
N GLU A 110 -7.20 12.58 -2.30
CA GLU A 110 -6.97 13.92 -2.86
C GLU A 110 -8.22 14.80 -2.78
N GLU A 111 -9.39 14.26 -3.11
CA GLU A 111 -10.66 14.98 -2.98
C GLU A 111 -10.93 15.39 -1.53
N ASN A 112 -10.69 14.50 -0.57
CA ASN A 112 -10.88 14.80 0.85
C ASN A 112 -9.89 15.87 1.32
N LYS A 113 -8.63 15.81 0.88
CA LYS A 113 -7.63 16.84 1.17
C LYS A 113 -8.05 18.19 0.60
N LYS A 114 -8.46 18.25 -0.67
CA LYS A 114 -8.94 19.48 -1.33
C LYS A 114 -10.15 20.07 -0.59
N LYS A 115 -11.15 19.26 -0.25
CA LYS A 115 -12.32 19.71 0.52
C LYS A 115 -11.92 20.27 1.90
N ALA A 116 -11.01 19.61 2.61
CA ALA A 116 -10.51 20.08 3.90
C ALA A 116 -9.72 21.39 3.76
N GLU A 117 -8.89 21.52 2.73
CA GLU A 117 -8.12 22.72 2.42
C GLU A 117 -9.03 23.90 2.03
N GLU A 118 -10.06 23.69 1.22
CA GLU A 118 -11.04 24.71 0.85
C GLU A 118 -11.78 25.26 2.07
N LEU A 119 -12.26 24.37 2.95
CA LEU A 119 -12.92 24.75 4.19
C LEU A 119 -11.96 25.53 5.10
N THR A 120 -10.73 25.05 5.25
CA THR A 120 -9.69 25.68 6.08
C THR A 120 -9.27 27.04 5.51
N ALA A 121 -9.12 27.16 4.19
CA ALA A 121 -8.77 28.39 3.50
C ALA A 121 -9.89 29.43 3.64
N LYS A 122 -11.16 29.02 3.51
CA LYS A 122 -12.32 29.91 3.73
C LYS A 122 -12.35 30.44 5.16
N LYS A 123 -12.17 29.56 6.17
CA LYS A 123 -12.10 29.97 7.58
C LYS A 123 -10.89 30.88 7.85
N ARG A 124 -9.71 30.54 7.32
CA ARG A 124 -8.48 31.34 7.43
C ARG A 124 -8.64 32.73 6.81
N ALA A 125 -9.23 32.84 5.62
CA ALA A 125 -9.50 34.11 4.95
C ALA A 125 -10.44 35.01 5.77
N LYS A 126 -11.48 34.45 6.39
CA LYS A 126 -12.36 35.18 7.32
C LYS A 126 -11.58 35.74 8.52
N ARG A 127 -10.76 34.90 9.18
CA ARG A 127 -9.92 35.30 10.32
C ARG A 127 -8.91 36.40 9.94
N LEU A 128 -8.26 36.28 8.77
CA LEU A 128 -7.32 37.30 8.26
C LEU A 128 -8.01 38.64 7.97
N LYS A 129 -9.19 38.64 7.35
CA LYS A 129 -9.99 39.85 7.14
C LYS A 129 -10.37 40.52 8.47
N LYS A 130 -10.80 39.76 9.49
CA LYS A 130 -11.10 40.29 10.83
C LYS A 130 -9.84 40.89 11.49
N LYS A 131 -8.70 40.20 11.41
CA LYS A 131 -7.40 40.67 11.93
C LYS A 131 -6.94 41.97 11.24
N GLN A 132 -7.09 42.07 9.92
CA GLN A 132 -6.75 43.29 9.17
C GLN A 132 -7.65 44.47 9.56
N LYS A 133 -8.97 44.25 9.68
CA LYS A 133 -9.91 45.29 10.16
C LYS A 133 -9.55 45.78 11.56
N LEU A 134 -9.27 44.88 12.50
CA LEU A 134 -8.88 45.24 13.86
C LEU A 134 -7.55 46.04 13.89
N LYS A 135 -6.56 45.62 13.09
CA LYS A 135 -5.30 46.39 12.94
C LYS A 135 -5.54 47.78 12.37
N HIS A 136 -6.43 47.93 11.38
CA HIS A 136 -6.74 49.23 10.80
C HIS A 136 -7.44 50.16 11.81
N GLN A 137 -8.41 49.63 12.58
CA GLN A 137 -9.06 50.38 13.66
C GLN A 137 -8.07 50.82 14.76
N LYS A 138 -7.15 49.94 15.18
CA LYS A 138 -6.09 50.30 16.14
C LYS A 138 -5.16 51.40 15.58
N ARG A 139 -4.79 51.34 14.30
CA ARG A 139 -3.98 52.39 13.64
C ARG A 139 -4.73 53.73 13.54
N GLN A 140 -6.02 53.73 13.22
CA GLN A 140 -6.82 54.95 13.19
C GLN A 140 -7.04 55.55 14.60
N LYS A 141 -7.11 54.71 15.64
CA LYS A 141 -7.24 55.17 17.04
C LYS A 141 -5.94 55.79 17.55
N THR A 142 -4.79 55.17 17.25
CA THR A 142 -3.45 55.70 17.59
C THR A 142 -3.12 56.98 16.83
N SER A 143 -3.44 57.08 15.52
CA SER A 143 -3.24 58.33 14.77
C SER A 143 -4.16 59.48 15.19
N LYS A 144 -5.27 59.20 15.89
CA LYS A 144 -6.14 60.22 16.51
C LYS A 144 -5.70 60.64 17.91
N THR A 145 -4.76 59.92 18.53
CA THR A 145 -4.30 60.19 19.90
C THR A 145 -2.92 60.85 19.97
N ASP A 146 -2.18 60.96 18.85
CA ASP A 146 -0.92 61.72 18.79
C ASP A 146 -1.09 63.26 18.81
N ASP A 147 -2.32 63.78 18.71
CA ASP A 147 -2.62 65.22 18.94
C ASP A 147 -3.10 65.51 20.38
N ASN A 148 -3.10 64.52 21.29
CA ASN A 148 -3.51 64.76 22.68
C ASN A 148 -2.75 63.86 23.66
N GLU A 149 -1.61 64.37 24.15
CA GLU A 149 -0.97 63.85 25.36
C GLU A 149 -1.97 63.79 26.53
N LYS A 150 -1.84 62.74 27.34
CA LYS A 150 -2.52 62.45 28.63
C LYS A 150 -3.93 61.84 28.52
N ASN A 151 -4.01 60.52 28.64
CA ASN A 151 -4.44 59.93 29.92
C ASN A 151 -4.30 58.41 29.92
N GLU A 152 -3.97 57.92 31.11
CA GLU A 152 -3.90 56.52 31.48
C GLU A 152 -5.21 55.75 31.26
N SER A 153 -5.02 54.44 31.26
CA SER A 153 -5.93 53.45 31.84
C SER A 153 -6.83 52.71 30.86
N SER A 154 -6.64 51.39 30.95
CA SER A 154 -7.65 50.35 30.79
C SER A 154 -8.24 50.21 29.40
N SER A 155 -8.09 49.02 28.83
CA SER A 155 -9.24 48.26 28.34
C SER A 155 -8.75 46.98 27.66
N ASP A 156 -8.97 45.90 28.40
CA ASP A 156 -9.74 44.74 27.92
C ASP A 156 -9.00 43.75 27.01
N GLU A 157 -8.45 42.74 27.69
CA GLU A 157 -8.15 41.40 27.19
C GLU A 157 -9.46 40.72 26.73
N GLY A 158 -9.97 41.14 25.57
CA GLY A 158 -11.07 40.46 24.90
C GLY A 158 -10.55 39.24 24.15
N GLU A 159 -10.51 38.09 24.83
CA GLU A 159 -10.42 36.77 24.20
C GLU A 159 -11.50 36.66 23.10
N PRO A 160 -11.16 36.18 21.89
CA PRO A 160 -12.18 35.87 20.92
C PRO A 160 -12.86 34.56 21.32
N GLU A 161 -14.08 34.64 21.85
CA GLU A 161 -14.97 33.49 21.98
C GLU A 161 -15.01 32.69 20.66
N GLU A 162 -14.54 31.46 20.73
CA GLU A 162 -14.72 30.41 19.74
C GLU A 162 -16.22 30.06 19.76
N SER A 163 -16.98 30.56 18.77
CA SER A 163 -18.25 29.94 18.43
C SER A 163 -17.94 28.62 17.71
N ASP A 164 -17.88 27.56 18.49
CA ASP A 164 -17.82 26.18 18.04
C ASP A 164 -19.17 25.85 17.37
N GLU A 165 -19.31 26.21 16.09
CA GLU A 165 -20.31 25.57 15.24
C GLU A 165 -19.78 24.18 14.90
N GLU A 166 -20.08 23.23 15.79
CA GLU A 166 -20.09 21.81 15.53
C GLU A 166 -21.01 21.57 14.32
N LYS A 167 -20.42 21.55 13.12
CA LYS A 167 -21.03 20.86 11.99
C LYS A 167 -20.72 19.39 12.14
N GLU A 168 -21.67 18.67 12.73
CA GLU A 168 -21.79 17.23 12.71
C GLU A 168 -21.27 16.65 11.38
N CYS A 169 -20.28 15.76 11.49
CA CYS A 169 -20.06 14.74 10.47
C CYS A 169 -21.34 13.90 10.38
N PRO A 170 -21.97 13.74 9.21
CA PRO A 170 -23.01 12.73 9.07
C PRO A 170 -22.32 11.36 9.21
N SER A 171 -22.49 10.74 10.38
CA SER A 171 -22.27 9.31 10.55
C SER A 171 -23.16 8.61 9.52
N ARG A 172 -22.56 8.00 8.50
CA ARG A 172 -23.25 7.09 7.57
C ARG A 172 -23.85 5.96 8.39
N LYS A 173 -25.16 6.05 8.64
CA LYS A 173 -26.00 4.89 8.92
C LYS A 173 -26.40 4.33 7.56
N ASP A 174 -25.56 3.46 7.01
CA ASP A 174 -25.95 2.57 5.91
C ASP A 174 -25.92 1.14 6.45
N GLU A 175 -27.13 0.68 6.76
CA GLU A 175 -27.66 -0.68 6.61
C GLU A 175 -26.83 -1.88 7.09
N GLU A 176 -27.20 -2.38 8.27
CA GLU A 176 -27.13 -3.81 8.59
C GLU A 176 -28.11 -4.57 7.68
N GLU A 177 -27.61 -5.06 6.54
CA GLU A 177 -28.27 -6.14 5.83
C GLU A 177 -27.70 -7.48 6.33
N GLN A 178 -28.57 -8.26 6.97
CA GLN A 178 -28.29 -9.59 7.46
C GLN A 178 -27.82 -10.50 6.33
N ARG A 179 -26.55 -10.91 6.35
CA ARG A 179 -26.10 -12.15 5.70
C ARG A 179 -25.69 -13.15 6.76
N ASN A 180 -26.66 -13.97 7.16
CA ASN A 180 -26.44 -15.19 7.91
C ASN A 180 -25.41 -16.06 7.17
N GLY A 181 -24.35 -16.44 7.87
CA GLY A 181 -23.33 -17.35 7.39
C GLY A 181 -23.87 -18.76 7.30
N GLU A 182 -24.08 -19.25 6.08
CA GLU A 182 -24.21 -20.68 5.83
C GLU A 182 -22.83 -21.33 5.74
N ASN A 183 -22.63 -22.29 6.64
CA ASN A 183 -21.49 -23.19 6.71
C ASN A 183 -21.33 -23.99 5.41
N GLY A 184 -20.35 -23.61 4.60
CA GLY A 184 -19.89 -24.41 3.45
C GLY A 184 -19.01 -25.58 3.88
N LYS A 185 -19.64 -26.69 4.28
CA LYS A 185 -19.01 -28.02 4.22
C LYS A 185 -18.77 -28.38 2.75
N ASN A 186 -17.52 -28.38 2.31
CA ASN A 186 -17.11 -28.91 1.01
C ASN A 186 -17.30 -30.44 0.99
N SER A 187 -18.46 -30.92 0.54
CA SER A 187 -18.64 -32.27 0.01
C SER A 187 -18.52 -32.23 -1.51
N ILE A 188 -17.47 -32.87 -2.00
CA ILE A 188 -17.22 -33.09 -3.42
C ILE A 188 -18.34 -33.98 -3.98
N SER A 189 -19.12 -33.46 -4.92
CA SER A 189 -20.01 -34.25 -5.77
C SER A 189 -19.63 -34.04 -7.22
N LYS A 190 -19.07 -35.09 -7.81
CA LYS A 190 -18.90 -35.27 -9.26
C LYS A 190 -20.27 -35.16 -9.93
N SER A 191 -20.42 -34.24 -10.86
CA SER A 191 -21.38 -34.36 -11.96
C SER A 191 -20.65 -34.10 -13.27
N THR A 192 -20.58 -35.16 -14.06
CA THR A 192 -20.13 -35.16 -15.45
C THR A 192 -21.30 -34.76 -16.32
N ASP A 193 -21.24 -33.61 -16.97
CA ASP A 193 -22.11 -33.33 -18.11
C ASP A 193 -21.28 -32.98 -19.35
N LYS A 194 -21.49 -33.84 -20.35
CA LYS A 194 -21.01 -33.72 -21.71
C LYS A 194 -21.68 -32.50 -22.35
N LEU A 195 -20.90 -31.59 -22.92
CA LEU A 195 -21.39 -30.75 -24.01
C LEU A 195 -20.47 -30.84 -25.22
N SER A 196 -21.14 -31.11 -26.33
CA SER A 196 -20.69 -31.45 -27.68
C SER A 196 -20.07 -30.28 -28.44
N HIS A 197 -19.13 -30.64 -29.31
CA HIS A 197 -18.60 -29.81 -30.39
C HIS A 197 -19.69 -29.19 -31.27
N THR A 198 -19.56 -27.90 -31.57
CA THR A 198 -19.97 -27.33 -32.86
C THR A 198 -18.85 -26.43 -33.39
N THR A 199 -18.24 -26.86 -34.49
CA THR A 199 -17.24 -26.09 -35.25
C THR A 199 -17.98 -25.11 -36.15
N GLY A 200 -17.97 -23.82 -35.80
CA GLY A 200 -18.43 -22.74 -36.67
C GLY A 200 -17.29 -22.24 -37.54
N GLN A 201 -17.32 -22.57 -38.84
CA GLN A 201 -16.43 -21.95 -39.84
C GLN A 201 -16.85 -20.50 -40.08
N ASN A 202 -16.00 -19.54 -39.76
CA ASN A 202 -16.13 -18.17 -40.25
C ASN A 202 -15.15 -17.96 -41.42
N LYS A 203 -15.67 -17.99 -42.65
CA LYS A 203 -15.01 -17.39 -43.82
C LYS A 203 -15.20 -15.88 -43.76
N LEU A 204 -14.13 -15.12 -43.52
CA LEU A 204 -14.09 -13.70 -43.89
C LEU A 204 -13.49 -13.59 -45.29
N THR A 205 -14.29 -13.12 -46.24
CA THR A 205 -13.84 -12.64 -47.55
C THR A 205 -13.26 -11.24 -47.38
N ASN A 206 -12.00 -11.07 -47.78
CA ASN A 206 -11.34 -9.76 -47.88
C ASN A 206 -11.93 -8.98 -49.06
N ASN A 207 -12.40 -7.76 -48.82
CA ASN A 207 -12.55 -6.73 -49.85
C ASN A 207 -11.73 -5.52 -49.42
N SER A 208 -10.55 -5.35 -50.04
CA SER A 208 -9.77 -4.11 -49.99
C SER A 208 -9.79 -3.49 -51.38
N GLN A 209 -10.64 -2.48 -51.57
CA GLN A 209 -10.56 -1.53 -52.68
C GLN A 209 -9.76 -0.32 -52.20
N THR A 210 -8.60 -0.10 -52.80
CA THR A 210 -7.83 1.14 -52.71
C THR A 210 -8.20 2.04 -53.88
N PRO A 211 -8.48 3.34 -53.68
CA PRO A 211 -8.56 4.30 -54.77
C PRO A 211 -7.18 4.92 -55.07
N ASP A 212 -6.89 5.09 -56.37
CA ASP A 212 -5.93 6.06 -56.91
C ASP A 212 -6.51 7.49 -56.84
#